data_AF-A0A5N6DXS9-F1
#
_entry.id   AF-A0A5N6DXS9-F1
#
_cell.length_a   1.000
_cell.length_b   1.000
_cell.length_c   1.000
_cell.angle_alpha   90.00
_cell.angle_beta   90.00
_cell.angle_gamma   90.00
#
_symmetry.space_group_name_H-M   'P 1'
#
loop_
_entity.id
_entity.type
_entity.pdbx_description
1 polymer ?
#
loop_
_entity_poly.entity_id
_entity_poly.type
_entity_poly.pdbx_seq_one_letter_code
_entity_poly.pdbx_strand_id
1 'polypeptide(L)'
;MSLNYNPDQSSLINTKWETVFLSERDVAGQIPINYITSSGVSVTAACFGNNVFETQSAEKCISNLLSVGYRRFLVDLYWSVDSRAWTFCPVAIPKNIPVVTVSTTPTMTPTATASASQSTATVVSSSSGWPVYELGPYLCSENLDLSGLIDVFQDYFKDTTSQLNVYIRYLTFNLHVAASAAAPEQPASKVSGDGLPSFSERLDVLMDNRLFHYIYTPSQLANERSNLNESWYEVDDGYKPITEYFTTYELSDGAQSTPDGWPGSKYVQLAKERRLFLEYGSVDPQLEDYNLTAGKSEVIFPPKYLASLVPAPSTDEGGLDYGCIYDADASQVSQANSSWALSSSLSQPQGLNETYALRELSDRVVNLTACGLTPILNNTLFNVTADKAVAPYKNISLSSTWAWAEGEPQGADVADNIDSPQHGRCAIMDVSLGGHWRVANCTDVRRVACRVANLPYNWTISSAAHSYSTAYSEACPDNTTMGVPRTSLENTYLYRYLLTQPSSIIDPASPEPAKREVWLDFNSRDITSCWVTGGPGAKCPYASDPKQLEKRTVLVSAIAAIVICIITALTLFVKCNTNRRYSRRGKRIIHGWEYEGVPS
;
A
#
# COMPACT_ATOMS: atom_id res chain seq x y z
N MET A 1 9.98 14.86 18.09
CA MET A 1 10.69 13.57 17.89
C MET A 1 10.30 13.08 16.51
N SER A 2 11.23 12.61 15.68
CA SER A 2 10.88 12.13 14.34
C SER A 2 10.41 10.67 14.41
N LEU A 3 9.32 10.35 13.72
CA LEU A 3 8.82 8.97 13.61
C LEU A 3 9.56 8.24 12.49
N ASN A 4 9.59 6.91 12.52
CA ASN A 4 10.28 6.12 11.49
C ASN A 4 9.37 5.03 10.93
N TYR A 5 9.70 4.52 9.75
CA TYR A 5 9.04 3.32 9.23
C TYR A 5 9.59 2.10 9.95
N ASN A 6 8.80 1.54 10.87
CA ASN A 6 9.23 0.43 11.74
C ASN A 6 8.11 -0.62 11.89
N PRO A 7 7.87 -1.42 10.83
CA PRO A 7 6.84 -2.46 10.83
C PRO A 7 7.23 -3.66 11.71
N ASP A 8 6.24 -4.36 12.26
CA ASP A 8 6.45 -5.64 12.95
C ASP A 8 6.91 -6.73 11.99
N GLN A 9 7.74 -7.66 12.46
CA GLN A 9 8.12 -8.84 11.67
C GLN A 9 6.90 -9.63 11.13
N SER A 10 5.80 -9.67 11.89
CA SER A 10 4.55 -10.33 11.49
C SER A 10 3.79 -9.61 10.36
N SER A 11 4.06 -8.32 10.16
CA SER A 11 3.51 -7.51 9.08
C SER A 11 4.30 -7.63 7.77
N LEU A 12 5.51 -8.21 7.80
CA LEU A 12 6.28 -8.45 6.58
C LEU A 12 5.58 -9.45 5.67
N ILE A 13 5.66 -9.18 4.38
CA ILE A 13 5.05 -10.00 3.34
C ILE A 13 6.05 -11.08 2.93
N ASN A 14 5.58 -12.30 2.72
CA ASN A 14 6.46 -13.38 2.30
C ASN A 14 6.68 -13.33 0.77
N THR A 15 7.70 -14.06 0.32
CA THR A 15 8.13 -14.11 -1.09
C THR A 15 7.03 -14.50 -2.07
N LYS A 16 6.06 -15.32 -1.63
CA LYS A 16 4.92 -15.71 -2.46
C LYS A 16 4.00 -14.53 -2.73
N TRP A 17 3.63 -13.81 -1.68
CA TRP A 17 2.80 -12.61 -1.81
C TRP A 17 3.53 -11.47 -2.53
N GLU A 18 4.85 -11.37 -2.37
CA GLU A 18 5.66 -10.47 -3.20
C GLU A 18 5.55 -10.80 -4.69
N THR A 19 5.54 -12.09 -5.04
CA THR A 19 5.36 -12.55 -6.42
C THR A 19 3.95 -12.25 -6.93
N VAL A 20 2.92 -12.48 -6.10
CA VAL A 20 1.53 -12.11 -6.42
C VAL A 20 1.44 -10.63 -6.77
N PHE A 21 1.89 -9.77 -5.86
CA PHE A 21 1.83 -8.33 -6.06
C PHE A 21 2.66 -7.87 -7.26
N LEU A 22 3.88 -8.41 -7.44
CA LEU A 22 4.74 -8.08 -8.58
C LEU A 22 4.04 -8.42 -9.90
N SER A 23 3.48 -9.63 -9.98
CA SER A 23 2.81 -10.12 -11.17
C SER A 23 1.56 -9.31 -11.52
N GLU A 24 0.72 -8.98 -10.54
CA GLU A 24 -0.47 -8.13 -10.75
C GLU A 24 -0.09 -6.72 -11.18
N ARG A 25 0.94 -6.13 -10.57
CA ARG A 25 1.44 -4.82 -10.98
C ARG A 25 1.96 -4.85 -12.41
N ASP A 26 2.70 -5.89 -12.77
CA ASP A 26 3.37 -5.95 -14.06
C ASP A 26 2.40 -6.18 -15.21
N VAL A 27 1.39 -7.03 -15.01
CA VAL A 27 0.31 -7.25 -16.00
C VAL A 27 -0.62 -6.03 -16.11
N ALA A 28 -0.84 -5.31 -15.00
CA ALA A 28 -1.59 -4.06 -14.95
C ALA A 28 -0.75 -2.82 -15.32
N GLY A 29 0.52 -3.00 -15.67
CA GLY A 29 1.52 -1.93 -15.70
C GLY A 29 1.18 -0.76 -16.62
N GLN A 30 0.54 -1.06 -17.76
CA GLN A 30 0.14 -0.09 -18.77
C GLN A 30 -1.31 0.40 -18.58
N ILE A 31 -2.08 -0.23 -17.68
CA ILE A 31 -3.45 0.22 -17.40
C ILE A 31 -3.39 1.57 -16.70
N PRO A 32 -4.18 2.57 -17.16
CA PRO A 32 -4.31 3.84 -16.46
C PRO A 32 -4.68 3.66 -15.00
N ILE A 33 -3.96 4.36 -14.11
CA ILE A 33 -4.02 4.13 -12.65
C ILE A 33 -5.41 4.28 -12.03
N ASN A 34 -6.30 5.03 -12.68
CA ASN A 34 -7.67 5.24 -12.22
C ASN A 34 -8.57 3.99 -12.35
N TYR A 35 -8.15 2.95 -13.08
CA TYR A 35 -8.91 1.69 -13.21
C TYR A 35 -8.32 0.53 -12.40
N ILE A 36 -7.29 0.80 -11.58
CA ILE A 36 -6.63 -0.23 -10.77
C ILE A 36 -7.25 -0.28 -9.38
N THR A 37 -7.85 -1.43 -9.07
CA THR A 37 -8.33 -1.75 -7.72
C THR A 37 -7.16 -2.03 -6.78
N SER A 38 -7.35 -1.67 -5.51
CA SER A 38 -6.36 -1.89 -4.44
C SER A 38 -7.05 -1.98 -3.09
N SER A 39 -6.30 -2.09 -1.99
CA SER A 39 -6.84 -2.00 -0.63
C SER A 39 -6.74 -0.59 -0.05
N GLY A 40 -7.80 -0.15 0.61
CA GLY A 40 -7.83 1.11 1.35
C GLY A 40 -8.22 0.96 2.83
N VAL A 41 -7.79 1.90 3.66
CA VAL A 41 -8.02 1.88 5.10
C VAL A 41 -8.18 3.31 5.66
N SER A 42 -9.10 3.47 6.61
CA SER A 42 -9.15 4.65 7.49
C SER A 42 -8.08 4.52 8.58
N VAL A 43 -7.13 5.46 8.61
CA VAL A 43 -6.09 5.50 9.63
C VAL A 43 -6.71 5.66 11.02
N THR A 44 -7.75 6.47 11.16
CA THR A 44 -8.47 6.64 12.42
C THR A 44 -9.05 5.33 12.93
N ALA A 45 -9.74 4.59 12.06
CA ALA A 45 -10.33 3.31 12.44
C ALA A 45 -9.27 2.24 12.76
N ALA A 46 -8.18 2.17 12.00
CA ALA A 46 -7.17 1.12 12.15
C ALA A 46 -6.15 1.39 13.26
N CYS A 47 -5.85 2.66 13.57
CA CYS A 47 -4.77 3.05 14.47
C CYS A 47 -5.22 3.73 15.77
N PHE A 48 -6.40 4.35 15.79
CA PHE A 48 -6.86 5.15 16.95
C PHE A 48 -8.13 4.58 17.59
N GLY A 49 -8.18 3.24 17.71
CA GLY A 49 -9.28 2.54 18.38
C GLY A 49 -9.43 2.97 19.85
N ASN A 50 -10.68 3.05 20.32
CA ASN A 50 -11.04 3.54 21.65
C ASN A 50 -10.54 4.97 21.94
N ASN A 51 -10.46 5.83 20.93
CA ASN A 51 -10.07 7.24 21.03
C ASN A 51 -8.66 7.47 21.61
N VAL A 52 -7.74 6.53 21.38
CA VAL A 52 -6.35 6.61 21.83
C VAL A 52 -5.44 7.05 20.68
N PHE A 53 -4.88 8.26 20.80
CA PHE A 53 -4.01 8.91 19.83
C PHE A 53 -2.58 9.00 20.39
N GLU A 54 -1.93 7.85 20.49
CA GLU A 54 -0.59 7.72 21.04
C GLU A 54 0.48 7.70 19.95
N THR A 55 1.53 8.53 20.08
CA THR A 55 2.57 8.69 19.05
C THR A 55 3.26 7.37 18.64
N GLN A 56 3.71 6.55 19.59
CA GLN A 56 4.43 5.30 19.28
C GLN A 56 3.50 4.24 18.65
N SER A 57 2.28 4.14 19.17
CA SER A 57 1.26 3.23 18.65
C SER A 57 0.85 3.64 17.22
N ALA A 58 0.80 4.95 16.93
CA ALA A 58 0.55 5.48 15.59
C ALA A 58 1.68 5.14 14.62
N GLU A 59 2.95 5.40 15.00
CA GLU A 59 4.13 5.07 14.20
C GLU A 59 4.12 3.60 13.77
N LYS A 60 3.93 2.73 14.76
CA LYS A 60 3.88 1.29 14.55
C LYS A 60 2.69 0.86 13.71
N CYS A 61 1.50 1.38 14.00
CA CYS A 61 0.28 1.05 13.25
C CYS A 61 0.40 1.42 11.77
N ILE A 62 0.81 2.65 11.45
CA ILE A 62 0.93 3.13 10.07
C ILE A 62 2.01 2.33 9.33
N SER A 63 3.13 2.03 9.99
CA SER A 63 4.19 1.18 9.44
C SER A 63 3.67 -0.23 9.13
N ASN A 64 2.92 -0.83 10.05
CA ASN A 64 2.28 -2.13 9.86
C ASN A 64 1.33 -2.11 8.66
N LEU A 65 0.47 -1.09 8.53
CA LEU A 65 -0.48 -0.97 7.41
C LEU A 65 0.23 -0.81 6.05
N LEU A 66 1.30 0.00 5.99
CA LEU A 66 2.15 0.13 4.80
C LEU A 66 2.79 -1.21 4.41
N SER A 67 3.32 -1.93 5.40
CA SER A 67 3.97 -3.23 5.20
C SER A 67 3.01 -4.29 4.67
N VAL A 68 1.78 -4.37 5.18
CA VAL A 68 0.81 -5.40 4.75
C VAL A 68 0.09 -5.10 3.44
N GLY A 69 0.47 -4.02 2.74
CA GLY A 69 0.06 -3.79 1.36
C GLY A 69 -1.10 -2.83 1.15
N TYR A 70 -1.59 -2.13 2.18
CA TYR A 70 -2.59 -1.07 1.98
C TYR A 70 -2.06 0.02 1.05
N ARG A 71 -2.82 0.36 0.00
CA ARG A 71 -2.42 1.35 -1.01
C ARG A 71 -3.06 2.71 -0.79
N ARG A 72 -4.30 2.75 -0.28
CA ARG A 72 -5.02 3.99 0.02
C ARG A 72 -5.19 4.20 1.53
N PHE A 73 -4.95 5.43 1.98
CA PHE A 73 -5.10 5.82 3.37
C PHE A 73 -6.02 7.03 3.46
N LEU A 74 -7.11 6.89 4.19
CA LEU A 74 -7.99 7.99 4.56
C LEU A 74 -7.52 8.50 5.91
N VAL A 75 -7.15 9.78 5.95
CA VAL A 75 -6.48 10.43 7.08
C VAL A 75 -7.34 11.58 7.56
N ASP A 76 -7.84 11.50 8.79
CA ASP A 76 -8.53 12.61 9.44
C ASP A 76 -7.47 13.49 10.13
N LEU A 77 -7.37 14.75 9.72
CA LEU A 77 -6.45 15.74 10.28
C LEU A 77 -7.24 16.90 10.89
N TYR A 78 -6.84 17.28 12.10
CA TYR A 78 -7.46 18.33 12.89
C TYR A 78 -6.50 19.52 12.98
N TRP A 79 -6.93 20.68 12.48
CA TRP A 79 -6.21 21.92 12.69
C TRP A 79 -6.38 22.37 14.14
N SER A 80 -5.27 22.47 14.87
CA SER A 80 -5.25 23.02 16.23
C SER A 80 -4.71 24.46 16.19
N VAL A 81 -5.61 25.42 16.42
CA VAL A 81 -5.27 26.85 16.43
C VAL A 81 -4.22 27.17 17.50
N ASP A 82 -4.35 26.55 18.68
CA ASP A 82 -3.42 26.73 19.80
C ASP A 82 -2.02 26.21 19.45
N SER A 83 -1.93 24.99 18.89
CA SER A 83 -0.65 24.38 18.55
C SER A 83 -0.03 24.95 17.28
N ARG A 84 -0.85 25.52 16.38
CA ARG A 84 -0.48 25.90 15.01
C ARG A 84 -0.01 24.70 14.17
N ALA A 85 -0.61 23.54 14.40
CA ALA A 85 -0.26 22.30 13.72
C ALA A 85 -1.50 21.50 13.30
N TRP A 86 -1.32 20.69 12.25
CA TRP A 86 -2.25 19.64 11.88
C TRP A 86 -1.96 18.39 12.71
N THR A 87 -2.91 17.99 13.55
CA THR A 87 -2.80 16.86 14.48
C THR A 87 -3.78 15.76 14.15
N PHE A 88 -3.56 14.56 14.68
CA PHE A 88 -4.53 13.46 14.57
C PHE A 88 -5.60 13.48 15.66
N CYS A 89 -5.30 14.11 16.81
CA CYS A 89 -6.24 14.19 17.92
C CYS A 89 -7.41 15.14 17.58
N PRO A 90 -8.67 14.73 17.82
CA PRO A 90 -9.84 15.57 17.61
C PRO A 90 -9.95 16.79 18.54
N VAL A 91 -9.12 16.86 19.60
CA VAL A 91 -9.15 17.89 20.63
C VAL A 91 -7.80 18.59 20.72
N ALA A 92 -7.81 19.91 20.83
CA ALA A 92 -6.60 20.71 20.97
C ALA A 92 -5.96 20.49 22.35
N ILE A 93 -4.66 20.18 22.37
CA ILE A 93 -3.87 20.09 23.59
C ILE A 93 -3.51 21.51 24.05
N PRO A 94 -3.90 21.95 25.26
CA PRO A 94 -3.64 23.30 25.73
C PRO A 94 -2.14 23.56 25.98
N LYS A 95 -1.60 24.67 25.44
CA LYS A 95 -0.19 25.04 25.61
C LYS A 95 0.20 25.55 27.01
N ASN A 96 -0.74 26.03 27.83
CA ASN A 96 -0.46 26.78 29.07
C ASN A 96 -1.42 26.44 30.23
N ILE A 97 -1.45 25.20 30.71
CA ILE A 97 -2.28 24.82 31.87
C ILE A 97 -1.41 24.08 32.92
N PRO A 98 -1.61 24.31 34.23
CA PRO A 98 -0.97 23.53 35.28
C PRO A 98 -1.33 22.04 35.12
N VAL A 99 -0.35 21.25 34.69
CA VAL A 99 -0.45 19.79 34.58
C VAL A 99 -0.58 19.22 35.99
N VAL A 100 -1.70 18.56 36.26
CA VAL A 100 -1.85 17.74 37.48
C VAL A 100 -1.34 16.34 37.14
N THR A 101 -0.06 16.07 37.40
CA THR A 101 0.51 14.71 37.33
C THR A 101 -0.08 13.86 38.45
N VAL A 102 -0.90 12.86 38.11
CA VAL A 102 -1.41 11.89 39.08
C VAL A 102 -0.34 10.81 39.30
N SER A 103 0.53 11.03 40.28
CA SER A 103 1.40 9.96 40.81
C SER A 103 0.58 9.03 41.70
N THR A 104 0.69 7.71 41.48
CA THR A 104 -0.04 6.65 42.22
C THR A 104 0.48 6.48 43.65
N THR A 105 0.32 7.49 44.50
CA THR A 105 0.52 7.40 45.95
C THR A 105 -0.65 8.06 46.68
N PRO A 106 -1.40 7.33 47.52
CA PRO A 106 -2.59 7.87 48.17
C PRO A 106 -2.17 8.81 49.30
N THR A 107 -2.36 10.11 49.12
CA THR A 107 -2.28 11.07 50.24
C THR A 107 -3.48 12.01 50.20
N MET A 108 -4.08 12.22 51.36
CA MET A 108 -5.46 12.65 51.57
C MET A 108 -5.75 14.13 51.23
N THR A 109 -6.94 14.35 50.66
CA THR A 109 -7.83 15.54 50.68
C THR A 109 -7.26 16.95 50.42
N PRO A 110 -7.77 17.66 49.40
CA PRO A 110 -7.82 19.12 49.39
C PRO A 110 -9.24 19.67 49.61
N THR A 111 -9.30 20.73 50.39
CA THR A 111 -10.47 21.56 50.68
C THR A 111 -10.83 22.43 49.46
N ALA A 112 -12.11 22.42 49.06
CA ALA A 112 -12.59 23.20 47.92
C ALA A 112 -12.68 24.70 48.26
N THR A 113 -12.05 25.54 47.43
CA THR A 113 -12.40 26.96 47.28
C THR A 113 -12.73 27.21 45.82
N ALA A 114 -13.93 27.72 45.57
CA ALA A 114 -14.45 27.98 44.23
C ALA A 114 -13.72 29.17 43.59
N SER A 115 -13.12 28.96 42.43
CA SER A 115 -12.62 30.00 41.53
C SER A 115 -12.63 29.46 40.08
N ALA A 116 -12.88 30.38 39.14
CA ALA A 116 -13.13 30.22 37.70
C ALA A 116 -12.70 28.89 37.03
N SER A 117 -13.57 28.37 36.16
CA SER A 117 -13.38 27.16 35.32
C SER A 117 -12.12 27.27 34.44
N GLN A 118 -10.97 26.90 35.01
CA GLN A 118 -9.77 26.60 34.25
C GLN A 118 -9.90 25.16 33.77
N SER A 119 -9.71 24.95 32.47
CA SER A 119 -9.53 23.62 31.89
C SER A 119 -8.38 22.92 32.64
N THR A 120 -8.58 21.69 33.10
CA THR A 120 -7.52 20.86 33.67
C THR A 120 -7.31 19.68 32.73
N ALA A 121 -6.09 19.54 32.21
CA ALA A 121 -5.69 18.35 31.45
C ALA A 121 -4.94 17.41 32.40
N THR A 122 -5.43 16.17 32.54
CA THR A 122 -4.76 15.15 33.33
C THR A 122 -3.71 14.47 32.45
N VAL A 123 -2.46 14.44 32.90
CA VAL A 123 -1.40 13.70 32.20
C VAL A 123 -1.28 12.32 32.82
N VAL A 124 -1.47 11.30 32.00
CA VAL A 124 -1.34 9.89 32.36
C VAL A 124 -0.12 9.32 31.65
N SER A 125 0.62 8.43 32.32
CA SER A 125 1.66 7.64 31.66
C SER A 125 0.99 6.51 30.88
N SER A 126 1.20 6.46 29.57
CA SER A 126 0.68 5.37 28.74
C SER A 126 1.40 4.05 29.04
N SER A 127 0.92 2.95 28.47
CA SER A 127 1.59 1.65 28.53
C SER A 127 3.00 1.65 27.93
N SER A 128 3.33 2.65 27.09
CA SER A 128 4.67 2.83 26.51
C SER A 128 5.57 3.77 27.32
N GLY A 129 5.05 4.34 28.43
CA GLY A 129 5.79 5.23 29.32
C GLY A 129 5.83 6.70 28.88
N TRP A 130 5.13 7.07 27.79
CA TRP A 130 5.05 8.46 27.32
C TRP A 130 3.83 9.19 27.89
N PRO A 131 3.93 10.52 28.07
CA PRO A 131 2.81 11.32 28.57
C PRO A 131 1.71 11.39 27.51
N VAL A 132 0.50 10.98 27.90
CA VAL A 132 -0.74 11.20 27.15
C VAL A 132 -1.66 12.11 27.96
N TYR A 133 -2.35 13.01 27.26
CA TYR A 133 -3.30 13.95 27.83
C TYR A 133 -4.71 13.36 27.75
N GLU A 134 -5.37 13.26 28.89
CA GLU A 134 -6.79 12.91 28.97
C GLU A 134 -7.63 14.17 28.76
N LEU A 135 -8.36 14.19 27.63
CA LEU A 135 -9.14 15.32 27.15
C LEU A 135 -10.58 14.86 26.86
N GLY A 136 -11.36 14.69 27.93
CA GLY A 136 -12.68 14.07 27.84
C GLY A 136 -12.55 12.60 27.44
N PRO A 137 -13.23 12.12 26.38
CA PRO A 137 -13.14 10.73 25.94
C PRO A 137 -11.87 10.41 25.14
N TYR A 138 -10.95 11.37 24.95
CA TYR A 138 -9.77 11.22 24.11
C TYR A 138 -8.48 11.16 24.94
N LEU A 139 -7.56 10.28 24.53
CA LEU A 139 -6.20 10.23 25.05
C LEU A 139 -5.23 10.65 23.95
N CYS A 140 -4.57 11.80 24.10
CA CYS A 140 -3.79 12.40 23.01
C CYS A 140 -2.34 12.68 23.38
N SER A 141 -1.43 12.39 22.45
CA SER A 141 0.00 12.75 22.56
C SER A 141 0.28 14.09 21.89
N GLU A 142 1.13 14.91 22.50
CA GLU A 142 1.55 16.21 21.95
C GLU A 142 2.36 16.08 20.65
N ASN A 143 3.12 15.00 20.50
CA ASN A 143 4.04 14.79 19.37
C ASN A 143 3.42 14.00 18.19
N LEU A 144 2.09 13.86 18.14
CA LEU A 144 1.40 13.16 17.05
C LEU A 144 0.77 14.17 16.08
N ASP A 145 1.57 14.64 15.13
CA ASP A 145 1.19 15.60 14.10
C ASP A 145 1.45 15.08 12.68
N LEU A 146 1.07 15.88 11.68
CA LEU A 146 1.31 15.59 10.27
C LEU A 146 2.80 15.36 9.94
N SER A 147 3.72 16.02 10.63
CA SER A 147 5.16 15.84 10.39
C SER A 147 5.58 14.40 10.69
N GLY A 148 5.01 13.79 11.73
CA GLY A 148 5.20 12.37 12.04
C GLY A 148 4.72 11.44 10.92
N LEU A 149 3.56 11.71 10.31
CA LEU A 149 3.09 10.93 9.16
C LEU A 149 4.05 11.07 7.96
N ILE A 150 4.49 12.30 7.69
CA ILE A 150 5.45 12.59 6.61
C ILE A 150 6.76 11.85 6.86
N ASP A 151 7.25 11.79 8.09
CA ASP A 151 8.46 11.03 8.45
C ASP A 151 8.32 9.55 8.06
N VAL A 152 7.24 8.90 8.51
CA VAL A 152 6.99 7.48 8.23
C VAL A 152 6.92 7.20 6.73
N PHE A 153 6.21 8.04 5.96
CA PHE A 153 6.13 7.88 4.51
C PHE A 153 7.47 8.14 3.81
N GLN A 154 8.22 9.15 4.24
CA GLN A 154 9.52 9.46 3.68
C GLN A 154 10.50 8.31 3.91
N ASP A 155 10.50 7.73 5.11
CA ASP A 155 11.35 6.60 5.48
C ASP A 155 10.94 5.33 4.74
N TYR A 156 9.64 5.04 4.65
CA TYR A 156 9.09 3.94 3.85
C TYR A 156 9.52 4.02 2.36
N PHE A 157 9.46 5.21 1.75
CA PHE A 157 9.88 5.34 0.36
C PHE A 157 11.39 5.14 0.19
N LYS A 158 12.22 5.62 1.13
CA LYS A 158 13.66 5.37 1.13
C LYS A 158 13.97 3.88 1.27
N ASP A 159 13.36 3.20 2.24
CA ASP A 159 13.55 1.78 2.51
C ASP A 159 13.16 0.90 1.31
N THR A 160 12.10 1.28 0.60
CA THR A 160 11.60 0.50 -0.54
C THR A 160 12.17 0.92 -1.90
N THR A 161 13.04 1.92 -1.97
CA THR A 161 13.55 2.46 -3.26
C THR A 161 14.34 1.41 -4.06
N SER A 162 15.10 0.54 -3.39
CA SER A 162 15.89 -0.51 -4.05
C SER A 162 15.13 -1.82 -4.28
N GLN A 163 13.87 -1.89 -3.84
CA GLN A 163 13.05 -3.09 -3.98
C GLN A 163 12.40 -3.13 -5.36
N LEU A 164 12.27 -4.32 -5.95
CA LEU A 164 11.53 -4.47 -7.21
C LEU A 164 10.04 -4.15 -7.04
N ASN A 165 9.50 -4.33 -5.83
CA ASN A 165 8.10 -4.13 -5.47
C ASN A 165 7.80 -2.71 -4.98
N VAL A 166 7.96 -1.72 -5.86
CA VAL A 166 7.45 -0.37 -5.65
C VAL A 166 5.98 -0.27 -6.03
N TYR A 167 5.22 0.54 -5.28
CA TYR A 167 3.79 0.81 -5.46
C TYR A 167 3.47 2.28 -5.19
N ILE A 168 2.45 2.79 -5.89
CA ILE A 168 1.79 4.07 -5.57
C ILE A 168 1.04 3.95 -4.23
N ARG A 169 1.13 5.02 -3.45
CA ARG A 169 0.31 5.29 -2.27
C ARG A 169 -0.64 6.45 -2.55
N TYR A 170 -1.85 6.37 -2.02
CA TYR A 170 -2.84 7.45 -2.07
C TYR A 170 -3.12 7.91 -0.64
N LEU A 171 -2.99 9.20 -0.37
CA LEU A 171 -3.42 9.83 0.87
C LEU A 171 -4.60 10.74 0.58
N THR A 172 -5.74 10.46 1.19
CA THR A 172 -6.92 11.34 1.16
C THR A 172 -7.05 11.99 2.54
N PHE A 173 -6.94 13.32 2.58
CA PHE A 173 -6.97 14.09 3.82
C PHE A 173 -8.36 14.67 4.08
N ASN A 174 -9.05 14.16 5.09
CA ASN A 174 -10.24 14.80 5.62
C ASN A 174 -9.81 15.88 6.63
N LEU A 175 -10.25 17.11 6.42
CA LEU A 175 -9.81 18.27 7.20
C LEU A 175 -10.89 18.69 8.19
N HIS A 176 -10.47 18.79 9.44
CA HIS A 176 -11.29 19.14 10.58
C HIS A 176 -10.63 20.27 11.39
N VAL A 177 -11.38 20.82 12.35
CA VAL A 177 -10.82 21.70 13.40
C VAL A 177 -10.84 20.95 14.71
N ALA A 178 -9.75 21.03 15.47
CA ALA A 178 -9.69 20.43 16.79
C ALA A 178 -10.65 21.14 17.76
N ALA A 179 -11.45 20.37 18.51
CA ALA A 179 -12.33 20.90 19.55
C ALA A 179 -11.52 21.48 20.72
N SER A 180 -12.15 22.34 21.53
CA SER A 180 -11.50 22.89 22.73
C SER A 180 -11.40 21.82 23.82
N ALA A 181 -10.27 21.76 24.52
CA ALA A 181 -10.11 20.91 25.71
C ALA A 181 -11.15 21.21 26.82
N ALA A 182 -11.73 22.41 26.84
CA ALA A 182 -12.79 22.76 27.79
C ALA A 182 -14.16 22.15 27.42
N ALA A 183 -14.34 21.76 26.16
CA ALA A 183 -15.57 21.18 25.64
C ALA A 183 -15.26 20.14 24.53
N PRO A 184 -14.59 19.02 24.89
CA PRO A 184 -14.02 18.06 23.93
C PRO A 184 -15.05 17.31 23.08
N GLU A 185 -16.31 17.27 23.51
CA GLU A 185 -17.41 16.61 22.79
C GLU A 185 -18.27 17.59 21.98
N GLN A 186 -18.01 18.91 22.10
CA GLN A 186 -18.76 19.91 21.35
C GLN A 186 -18.09 20.16 19.98
N PRO A 187 -18.86 20.51 18.94
CA PRO A 187 -18.30 20.88 17.65
C PRO A 187 -17.26 22.00 17.79
N ALA A 188 -16.15 21.88 17.05
CA ALA A 188 -15.14 22.92 17.02
C ALA A 188 -15.73 24.25 16.52
N SER A 189 -15.13 25.36 16.97
CA SER A 189 -15.50 26.70 16.52
C SER A 189 -15.01 26.95 15.09
N LYS A 190 -15.72 27.77 14.32
CA LYS A 190 -15.26 28.23 13.00
C LYS A 190 -13.94 28.99 13.14
N VAL A 191 -13.01 28.72 12.24
CA VAL A 191 -11.69 29.38 12.18
C VAL A 191 -11.68 30.36 11.01
N SER A 192 -11.16 31.57 11.25
CA SER A 192 -11.05 32.63 10.24
C SER A 192 -9.84 33.53 10.51
N GLY A 193 -9.45 34.34 9.51
CA GLY A 193 -8.36 35.29 9.61
C GLY A 193 -7.04 34.65 10.08
N ASP A 194 -6.41 35.25 11.08
CA ASP A 194 -5.13 34.78 11.63
C ASP A 194 -5.21 33.40 12.30
N GLY A 195 -6.42 32.90 12.60
CA GLY A 195 -6.61 31.55 13.14
C GLY A 195 -6.36 30.43 12.13
N LEU A 196 -6.43 30.74 10.82
CA LEU A 196 -6.18 29.77 9.75
C LEU A 196 -4.69 29.44 9.63
N PRO A 197 -4.34 28.29 9.01
CA PRO A 197 -2.97 27.97 8.68
C PRO A 197 -2.34 29.08 7.83
N SER A 198 -1.21 29.60 8.29
CA SER A 198 -0.34 30.46 7.48
C SER A 198 0.30 29.64 6.35
N PHE A 199 0.92 30.31 5.37
CA PHE A 199 1.50 29.65 4.20
C PHE A 199 2.40 28.45 4.54
N SER A 200 3.28 28.57 5.53
CA SER A 200 4.20 27.48 5.94
C SER A 200 3.53 26.34 6.69
N GLU A 201 2.33 26.56 7.25
CA GLU A 201 1.57 25.59 8.03
C GLU A 201 0.51 24.88 7.17
N ARG A 202 0.38 25.26 5.90
CA ARG A 202 -0.57 24.63 5.00
C ARG A 202 -0.17 23.19 4.70
N LEU A 203 -1.19 22.33 4.60
CA LEU A 203 -1.01 20.90 4.32
C LEU A 203 -0.22 20.65 3.02
N ASP A 204 -0.55 21.36 1.93
CA ASP A 204 0.12 21.22 0.63
C ASP A 204 1.61 21.58 0.71
N VAL A 205 1.94 22.64 1.45
CA VAL A 205 3.33 23.10 1.63
C VAL A 205 4.12 22.11 2.49
N LEU A 206 3.53 21.62 3.58
CA LEU A 206 4.18 20.66 4.48
C LEU A 206 4.51 19.34 3.76
N MET A 207 3.57 18.82 2.96
CA MET A 207 3.75 17.60 2.17
C MET A 207 4.84 17.78 1.11
N ASP A 208 4.75 18.85 0.31
CA ASP A 208 5.66 19.09 -0.80
C ASP A 208 7.11 19.27 -0.33
N ASN A 209 7.34 20.07 0.73
CA ASN A 209 8.68 20.37 1.23
C ASN A 209 9.54 19.13 1.51
N ARG A 210 8.92 17.98 1.82
CA ARG A 210 9.62 16.76 2.25
C ARG A 210 9.39 15.57 1.34
N LEU A 211 8.29 15.54 0.59
CA LEU A 211 7.90 14.41 -0.26
C LEU A 211 7.82 14.78 -1.75
N PHE A 212 8.21 15.99 -2.18
CA PHE A 212 8.07 16.43 -3.58
C PHE A 212 8.61 15.44 -4.62
N HIS A 213 9.72 14.75 -4.33
CA HIS A 213 10.29 13.74 -5.23
C HIS A 213 9.35 12.56 -5.51
N TYR A 214 8.41 12.27 -4.61
CA TYR A 214 7.49 11.14 -4.71
C TYR A 214 6.10 11.56 -5.18
N ILE A 215 5.74 12.84 -5.12
CA ILE A 215 4.38 13.31 -5.41
C ILE A 215 4.17 13.44 -6.92
N TYR A 216 3.11 12.80 -7.43
CA TYR A 216 2.58 13.08 -8.75
C TYR A 216 1.44 14.10 -8.65
N THR A 217 1.53 15.20 -9.40
CA THR A 217 0.72 16.39 -9.16
C THR A 217 -0.41 16.62 -10.17
N PRO A 218 -1.46 17.41 -9.81
CA PRO A 218 -2.45 17.92 -10.76
C PRO A 218 -1.86 18.65 -11.97
N SER A 219 -0.82 19.48 -11.78
CA SER A 219 -0.22 20.23 -12.89
C SER A 219 0.63 19.35 -13.80
N GLN A 220 1.34 18.36 -13.24
CA GLN A 220 2.01 17.33 -14.04
C GLN A 220 0.98 16.61 -14.90
N LEU A 221 -0.13 16.15 -14.31
CA LEU A 221 -1.20 15.50 -15.07
C LEU A 221 -1.75 16.39 -16.19
N ALA A 222 -2.05 17.66 -15.91
CA ALA A 222 -2.59 18.58 -16.90
C ALA A 222 -1.61 18.85 -18.05
N ASN A 223 -0.33 19.02 -17.73
CA ASN A 223 0.73 19.22 -18.72
C ASN A 223 0.89 17.98 -19.60
N GLU A 224 1.04 16.80 -19.00
CA GLU A 224 1.22 15.54 -19.73
C GLU A 224 0.01 15.23 -20.61
N ARG A 225 -1.22 15.48 -20.13
CA ARG A 225 -2.44 15.34 -20.94
C ARG A 225 -2.50 16.24 -22.17
N SER A 226 -1.86 17.40 -22.11
CA SER A 226 -1.88 18.37 -23.22
C SER A 226 -1.02 17.94 -24.40
N ASN A 227 0.02 17.14 -24.15
CA ASN A 227 0.89 16.59 -25.18
C ASN A 227 1.47 15.23 -24.73
N LEU A 228 0.85 14.15 -25.21
CA LEU A 228 1.23 12.77 -24.92
C LEU A 228 2.55 12.38 -25.57
N ASN A 229 2.88 12.96 -26.73
CA ASN A 229 4.11 12.65 -27.47
C ASN A 229 5.36 13.09 -26.71
N GLU A 230 5.30 14.20 -25.98
CA GLU A 230 6.36 14.73 -25.13
C GLU A 230 6.25 14.25 -23.66
N SER A 231 5.35 13.30 -23.38
CA SER A 231 5.14 12.78 -22.04
C SER A 231 4.94 11.26 -22.02
N TRP A 232 3.69 10.78 -22.02
CA TRP A 232 3.32 9.38 -21.83
C TRP A 232 3.84 8.44 -22.92
N TYR A 233 4.14 8.98 -24.10
CA TYR A 233 4.68 8.22 -25.23
C TYR A 233 6.19 8.40 -25.43
N GLU A 234 6.83 9.26 -24.64
CA GLU A 234 8.30 9.45 -24.63
C GLU A 234 8.99 8.45 -23.67
N VAL A 235 8.52 7.21 -23.66
CA VAL A 235 9.04 6.10 -22.83
C VAL A 235 9.01 4.80 -23.62
N ASP A 236 9.67 3.75 -23.12
CA ASP A 236 9.59 2.41 -23.71
C ASP A 236 8.14 1.91 -23.76
N ASP A 237 7.79 1.13 -24.78
CA ASP A 237 6.41 0.71 -25.05
C ASP A 237 5.72 0.07 -23.85
N GLY A 238 6.44 -0.75 -23.05
CA GLY A 238 5.89 -1.39 -21.86
C GLY A 238 5.51 -0.45 -20.70
N TYR A 239 5.84 0.84 -20.80
CA TYR A 239 5.51 1.88 -19.83
C TYR A 239 4.41 2.82 -20.33
N LYS A 240 4.11 2.80 -21.65
CA LYS A 240 3.08 3.65 -22.24
C LYS A 240 1.70 3.24 -21.72
N PRO A 241 0.84 4.21 -21.34
CA PRO A 241 -0.55 3.91 -21.05
C PRO A 241 -1.24 3.44 -22.32
N ILE A 242 -2.09 2.42 -22.18
CA ILE A 242 -2.80 1.83 -23.31
C ILE A 242 -4.07 2.62 -23.63
N THR A 243 -4.30 2.88 -24.91
CA THR A 243 -5.33 3.83 -25.38
C THR A 243 -6.76 3.29 -25.32
N GLU A 244 -6.97 2.01 -25.00
CA GLU A 244 -8.32 1.43 -24.85
C GLU A 244 -9.09 1.97 -23.64
N TYR A 245 -8.41 2.70 -22.75
CA TYR A 245 -8.94 3.17 -21.47
C TYR A 245 -9.19 4.68 -21.44
N PHE A 246 -8.93 5.41 -22.53
CA PHE A 246 -9.12 6.85 -22.59
C PHE A 246 -9.24 7.36 -24.01
N THR A 247 -9.69 8.60 -24.16
CA THR A 247 -9.85 9.23 -25.48
C THR A 247 -8.59 10.00 -25.87
N THR A 248 -8.18 9.89 -27.14
CA THR A 248 -7.06 10.64 -27.70
C THR A 248 -7.53 11.57 -28.82
N TYR A 249 -7.06 12.80 -28.82
CA TYR A 249 -7.25 13.76 -29.92
C TYR A 249 -5.92 14.13 -30.54
N GLU A 250 -5.88 14.23 -31.86
CA GLU A 250 -4.73 14.76 -32.59
C GLU A 250 -4.89 16.27 -32.75
N LEU A 251 -3.86 17.02 -32.36
CA LEU A 251 -3.75 18.47 -32.47
C LEU A 251 -3.28 18.85 -33.89
N SER A 252 -3.38 20.14 -34.23
CA SER A 252 -3.04 20.65 -35.57
C SER A 252 -1.56 20.46 -35.96
N ASP A 253 -0.68 20.28 -34.98
CA ASP A 253 0.75 20.02 -35.14
C ASP A 253 1.11 18.52 -35.16
N GLY A 254 0.11 17.64 -35.07
CA GLY A 254 0.27 16.17 -35.03
C GLY A 254 0.53 15.60 -33.63
N ALA A 255 0.61 16.44 -32.59
CA ALA A 255 0.72 15.97 -31.22
C ALA A 255 -0.62 15.36 -30.74
N GLN A 256 -0.56 14.36 -29.86
CA GLN A 256 -1.74 13.75 -29.26
C GLN A 256 -2.01 14.33 -27.88
N SER A 257 -3.28 14.51 -27.55
CA SER A 257 -3.75 14.98 -26.24
C SER A 257 -4.90 14.10 -25.73
N THR A 258 -5.20 14.18 -24.44
CA THR A 258 -6.33 13.47 -23.85
C THR A 258 -7.05 14.31 -22.79
N PRO A 259 -8.39 14.38 -22.83
CA PRO A 259 -9.16 15.10 -21.81
C PRO A 259 -9.34 14.27 -20.53
N ASP A 260 -9.31 12.94 -20.64
CA ASP A 260 -9.80 12.00 -19.62
C ASP A 260 -8.77 10.92 -19.22
N GLY A 261 -7.70 10.75 -20.00
CA GLY A 261 -6.71 9.70 -19.78
C GLY A 261 -5.90 9.87 -18.50
N TRP A 262 -5.34 8.77 -18.01
CA TRP A 262 -4.40 8.79 -16.90
C TRP A 262 -3.15 8.00 -17.29
N PRO A 263 -1.98 8.32 -16.73
CA PRO A 263 -0.78 7.54 -16.98
C PRO A 263 -0.95 6.11 -16.44
N GLY A 264 -0.21 5.19 -17.03
CA GLY A 264 -0.11 3.81 -16.55
C GLY A 264 0.65 3.72 -15.24
N SER A 265 0.41 2.67 -14.45
CA SER A 265 1.09 2.49 -13.17
C SER A 265 2.62 2.41 -13.30
N LYS A 266 3.15 1.77 -14.36
CA LYS A 266 4.59 1.71 -14.68
C LYS A 266 5.16 3.07 -15.07
N TYR A 267 4.42 3.87 -15.85
CA TYR A 267 4.85 5.22 -16.20
C TYR A 267 5.13 6.04 -14.93
N VAL A 268 4.16 6.11 -14.03
CA VAL A 268 4.27 6.93 -12.82
C VAL A 268 5.36 6.40 -11.90
N GLN A 269 5.37 5.09 -11.61
CA GLN A 269 6.22 4.51 -10.58
C GLN A 269 7.65 4.24 -11.01
N LEU A 270 7.87 3.90 -12.27
CA LEU A 270 9.15 3.41 -12.75
C LEU A 270 9.78 4.38 -13.75
N ALA A 271 9.01 4.98 -14.67
CA ALA A 271 9.57 5.96 -15.62
C ALA A 271 9.74 7.36 -14.99
N LYS A 272 8.78 7.78 -14.15
CA LYS A 272 8.82 9.08 -13.45
C LYS A 272 9.24 8.98 -11.98
N GLU A 273 9.38 7.76 -11.46
CA GLU A 273 9.75 7.49 -10.06
C GLU A 273 8.86 8.19 -9.01
N ARG A 274 7.60 8.49 -9.39
CA ARG A 274 6.59 9.05 -8.49
C ARG A 274 5.78 7.92 -7.84
N ARG A 275 5.50 8.06 -6.55
CA ARG A 275 4.93 6.99 -5.72
C ARG A 275 3.84 7.46 -4.77
N LEU A 276 3.41 8.72 -4.86
CA LEU A 276 2.45 9.32 -3.94
C LEU A 276 1.45 10.22 -4.69
N PHE A 277 0.16 9.98 -4.45
CA PHE A 277 -0.93 10.85 -4.83
C PHE A 277 -1.59 11.39 -3.57
N LEU A 278 -1.92 12.68 -3.59
CA LEU A 278 -2.54 13.38 -2.47
C LEU A 278 -3.89 13.93 -2.92
N GLU A 279 -4.92 13.76 -2.13
CA GLU A 279 -6.27 14.30 -2.38
C GLU A 279 -6.82 14.96 -1.12
N TYR A 280 -7.54 16.07 -1.28
CA TYR A 280 -8.42 16.57 -0.21
C TYR A 280 -9.71 15.76 -0.19
N GLY A 281 -10.05 15.15 0.94
CA GLY A 281 -11.31 14.45 1.16
C GLY A 281 -12.45 15.41 1.54
N SER A 282 -13.14 15.11 2.64
CA SER A 282 -14.10 16.04 3.22
C SER A 282 -13.40 17.21 3.92
N VAL A 283 -13.97 18.40 3.85
CA VAL A 283 -13.51 19.57 4.62
C VAL A 283 -14.67 20.07 5.45
N ASP A 284 -14.46 20.14 6.76
CA ASP A 284 -15.49 20.59 7.70
C ASP A 284 -15.88 22.06 7.45
N PRO A 285 -17.16 22.43 7.69
CA PRO A 285 -17.64 23.81 7.55
C PRO A 285 -16.84 24.84 8.36
N GLN A 286 -16.25 24.43 9.48
CA GLN A 286 -15.39 25.27 10.32
C GLN A 286 -14.13 25.78 9.61
N LEU A 287 -13.72 25.12 8.51
CA LEU A 287 -12.60 25.48 7.64
C LEU A 287 -13.08 26.06 6.30
N GLU A 288 -14.31 26.55 6.17
CA GLU A 288 -14.80 27.09 4.89
C GLU A 288 -13.96 28.26 4.34
N ASP A 289 -13.32 29.04 5.23
CA ASP A 289 -12.43 30.14 4.86
C ASP A 289 -11.01 29.65 4.48
N TYR A 290 -10.69 28.37 4.71
CA TYR A 290 -9.41 27.77 4.34
C TYR A 290 -9.37 27.50 2.83
N ASN A 291 -8.76 28.42 2.09
CA ASN A 291 -8.62 28.26 0.64
C ASN A 291 -7.67 27.11 0.31
N LEU A 292 -8.21 25.99 -0.19
CA LEU A 292 -7.44 24.80 -0.64
C LEU A 292 -6.51 25.09 -1.84
N THR A 293 -6.75 26.19 -2.55
CA THR A 293 -6.02 26.59 -3.77
C THR A 293 -5.08 27.79 -3.57
N ALA A 294 -4.96 28.35 -2.36
CA ALA A 294 -4.12 29.53 -2.13
C ALA A 294 -2.62 29.25 -1.99
N GLY A 295 -2.20 27.98 -1.84
CA GLY A 295 -0.81 27.59 -1.66
C GLY A 295 -0.14 27.16 -2.97
N LYS A 296 0.60 26.05 -2.95
CA LYS A 296 0.94 25.33 -4.17
C LYS A 296 -0.30 24.51 -4.54
N SER A 297 -1.29 25.19 -5.11
CA SER A 297 -2.58 24.63 -5.56
C SER A 297 -2.45 23.39 -6.47
N GLU A 298 -1.24 23.10 -6.89
CA GLU A 298 -0.87 22.01 -7.76
C GLU A 298 -0.18 20.86 -7.03
N VAL A 299 -0.25 20.70 -5.71
CA VAL A 299 0.35 19.53 -5.02
C VAL A 299 -0.71 18.47 -4.69
N ILE A 300 -1.87 18.90 -4.19
CA ILE A 300 -2.95 18.03 -3.72
C ILE A 300 -4.14 18.14 -4.68
N PHE A 301 -4.63 17.00 -5.14
CA PHE A 301 -5.83 16.95 -5.97
C PHE A 301 -7.07 17.45 -5.21
N PRO A 302 -7.98 18.17 -5.90
CA PRO A 302 -9.20 18.66 -5.27
C PRO A 302 -10.12 17.49 -4.88
N PRO A 303 -11.11 17.73 -4.01
CA PRO A 303 -12.04 16.68 -3.60
C PRO A 303 -12.75 16.00 -4.75
N LYS A 304 -12.89 14.67 -4.64
CA LYS A 304 -13.57 13.77 -5.59
C LYS A 304 -12.85 13.62 -6.93
N TYR A 305 -11.57 13.98 -7.01
CA TYR A 305 -10.79 13.84 -8.24
C TYR A 305 -10.12 12.47 -8.37
N LEU A 306 -9.75 11.85 -7.23
CA LEU A 306 -9.13 10.52 -7.17
C LEU A 306 -10.06 9.46 -6.54
N ALA A 307 -11.33 9.80 -6.35
CA ALA A 307 -12.32 9.00 -5.66
C ALA A 307 -13.72 9.15 -6.27
N SER A 308 -14.32 8.02 -6.63
CA SER A 308 -15.73 7.88 -7.00
C SER A 308 -16.36 6.83 -6.09
N LEU A 309 -17.13 7.29 -5.09
CA LEU A 309 -17.78 6.39 -4.13
C LEU A 309 -18.98 5.70 -4.78
N VAL A 310 -18.95 4.38 -4.82
CA VAL A 310 -20.08 3.55 -5.21
C VAL A 310 -20.82 3.12 -3.94
N PRO A 311 -22.11 3.50 -3.80
CA PRO A 311 -22.91 3.10 -2.64
C PRO A 311 -22.98 1.57 -2.51
N ALA A 312 -22.83 1.07 -1.29
CA ALA A 312 -23.06 -0.35 -1.02
C ALA A 312 -24.52 -0.73 -1.37
N PRO A 313 -24.75 -1.92 -1.93
CA PRO A 313 -26.11 -2.41 -2.15
C PRO A 313 -26.89 -2.47 -0.83
N SER A 314 -28.12 -1.99 -0.84
CA SER A 314 -29.04 -2.16 0.29
C SER A 314 -29.32 -3.65 0.49
N THR A 315 -29.27 -4.11 1.74
CA THR A 315 -29.46 -5.53 2.14
C THR A 315 -30.77 -6.16 1.69
N ASP A 316 -31.73 -5.35 1.22
CA ASP A 316 -33.08 -5.78 0.87
C ASP A 316 -33.26 -6.13 -0.62
N GLU A 317 -32.26 -5.85 -1.48
CA GLU A 317 -32.36 -6.14 -2.92
C GLU A 317 -31.09 -6.83 -3.46
N GLY A 318 -31.13 -8.17 -3.57
CA GLY A 318 -30.50 -8.85 -4.70
C GLY A 318 -29.01 -9.21 -4.64
N GLY A 319 -28.56 -9.96 -3.62
CA GLY A 319 -27.30 -10.72 -3.72
C GLY A 319 -26.03 -9.90 -3.97
N LEU A 320 -24.93 -10.58 -4.34
CA LEU A 320 -23.60 -9.99 -4.50
C LEU A 320 -23.41 -9.15 -5.79
N ASP A 321 -24.36 -9.22 -6.72
CA ASP A 321 -24.28 -8.55 -8.03
C ASP A 321 -24.99 -7.18 -8.05
N TYR A 322 -25.79 -6.84 -7.03
CA TYR A 322 -26.43 -5.53 -6.94
C TYR A 322 -25.40 -4.44 -6.55
N GLY A 323 -25.44 -3.29 -7.22
CA GLY A 323 -24.48 -2.20 -7.02
C GLY A 323 -23.10 -2.46 -7.61
N CYS A 324 -22.96 -3.49 -8.46
CA CYS A 324 -21.70 -3.82 -9.09
C CYS A 324 -21.42 -3.05 -10.39
N ILE A 325 -20.14 -2.78 -10.70
CA ILE A 325 -19.74 -2.08 -11.92
C ILE A 325 -19.76 -2.99 -13.16
N TYR A 326 -19.70 -4.30 -12.95
CA TYR A 326 -19.84 -5.26 -14.03
C TYR A 326 -21.16 -5.08 -14.77
N ASP A 327 -21.07 -4.88 -16.08
CA ASP A 327 -22.20 -4.78 -17.01
C ASP A 327 -22.00 -5.80 -18.13
N ALA A 328 -22.89 -6.79 -18.25
CA ALA A 328 -22.77 -7.87 -19.23
C ALA A 328 -22.84 -7.39 -20.68
N ASP A 329 -23.45 -6.22 -20.94
CA ASP A 329 -23.58 -5.64 -22.28
C ASP A 329 -22.39 -4.72 -22.63
N ALA A 330 -21.52 -4.42 -21.68
CA ALA A 330 -20.34 -3.60 -21.90
C ALA A 330 -19.20 -4.41 -22.53
N SER A 331 -18.64 -3.85 -23.61
CA SER A 331 -17.43 -4.34 -24.29
C SER A 331 -16.24 -3.38 -24.13
N GLN A 332 -16.51 -2.13 -23.75
CA GLN A 332 -15.52 -1.07 -23.56
C GLN A 332 -15.54 -0.51 -22.14
N VAL A 333 -14.40 0.04 -21.72
CA VAL A 333 -14.20 0.62 -20.38
C VAL A 333 -15.12 1.81 -20.13
N SER A 334 -15.34 2.64 -21.14
CA SER A 334 -16.21 3.82 -21.09
C SER A 334 -17.67 3.50 -20.74
N GLN A 335 -18.11 2.26 -20.95
CA GLN A 335 -19.48 1.82 -20.65
C GLN A 335 -19.65 1.43 -19.18
N ALA A 336 -18.57 1.00 -18.50
CA ALA A 336 -18.62 0.42 -17.17
C ALA A 336 -18.05 1.33 -16.08
N ASN A 337 -18.29 2.65 -16.10
CA ASN A 337 -18.05 3.67 -15.04
C ASN A 337 -17.08 3.31 -13.88
N SER A 338 -15.88 2.80 -14.18
CA SER A 338 -14.97 2.16 -13.20
C SER A 338 -13.83 3.05 -12.75
N SER A 339 -13.74 4.26 -13.32
CA SER A 339 -12.71 5.23 -13.00
C SER A 339 -12.80 5.67 -11.54
N TRP A 340 -11.70 5.51 -10.80
CA TRP A 340 -11.53 5.86 -9.39
C TRP A 340 -12.55 5.22 -8.44
N ALA A 341 -13.12 4.07 -8.80
CA ALA A 341 -14.23 3.49 -8.05
C ALA A 341 -13.81 2.92 -6.68
N LEU A 342 -14.47 3.40 -5.62
CA LEU A 342 -14.24 3.01 -4.23
C LEU A 342 -15.53 2.45 -3.61
N SER A 343 -15.42 1.45 -2.74
CA SER A 343 -16.56 0.99 -1.95
C SER A 343 -16.94 2.03 -0.88
N SER A 344 -18.22 2.24 -0.61
CA SER A 344 -18.65 3.19 0.44
C SER A 344 -18.21 2.82 1.86
N SER A 345 -18.20 1.52 2.22
CA SER A 345 -17.71 1.06 3.52
C SER A 345 -17.63 -0.46 3.61
N LEU A 346 -16.58 -0.97 4.24
CA LEU A 346 -16.47 -2.37 4.64
C LEU A 346 -16.64 -2.50 6.16
N SER A 347 -17.82 -2.95 6.60
CA SER A 347 -18.14 -3.14 8.02
C SER A 347 -17.99 -4.58 8.49
N GLN A 348 -17.57 -4.73 9.75
CA GLN A 348 -17.40 -6.05 10.39
C GLN A 348 -18.77 -6.71 10.64
N PRO A 349 -18.95 -8.00 10.27
CA PRO A 349 -20.13 -8.77 10.63
C PRO A 349 -20.35 -8.84 12.15
N GLN A 350 -21.61 -8.72 12.58
CA GLN A 350 -21.99 -8.77 13.99
C GLN A 350 -22.45 -10.19 14.38
N GLY A 351 -22.20 -10.60 15.62
CA GLY A 351 -22.71 -11.87 16.17
C GLY A 351 -21.96 -13.14 15.73
N LEU A 352 -20.87 -13.01 14.98
CA LEU A 352 -19.99 -14.12 14.60
C LEU A 352 -18.74 -14.18 15.48
N ASN A 353 -18.13 -15.36 15.58
CA ASN A 353 -16.79 -15.47 16.16
C ASN A 353 -15.75 -14.78 15.24
N GLU A 354 -14.57 -14.47 15.77
CA GLU A 354 -13.56 -13.72 15.02
C GLU A 354 -13.12 -14.41 13.72
N THR A 355 -12.96 -15.73 13.74
CA THR A 355 -12.51 -16.49 12.56
C THR A 355 -13.54 -16.48 11.43
N TYR A 356 -14.82 -16.73 11.71
CA TYR A 356 -15.89 -16.70 10.71
C TYR A 356 -16.17 -15.27 10.25
N ALA A 357 -16.15 -14.29 11.17
CA ALA A 357 -16.30 -12.88 10.82
C ALA A 357 -15.17 -12.42 9.88
N LEU A 358 -13.92 -12.82 10.14
CA LEU A 358 -12.79 -12.49 9.28
C LEU A 358 -12.90 -13.14 7.90
N ARG A 359 -13.37 -14.39 7.84
CA ARG A 359 -13.61 -15.09 6.58
C ARG A 359 -14.68 -14.38 5.76
N GLU A 360 -15.84 -14.09 6.34
CA GLU A 360 -16.93 -13.39 5.64
C GLU A 360 -16.47 -11.99 5.18
N LEU A 361 -15.70 -11.28 6.00
CA LEU A 361 -15.13 -9.99 5.63
C LEU A 361 -14.17 -10.11 4.44
N SER A 362 -13.35 -11.16 4.41
CA SER A 362 -12.45 -11.47 3.30
C SER A 362 -13.23 -11.79 2.02
N ASP A 363 -14.30 -12.60 2.12
CA ASP A 363 -15.17 -12.93 0.99
C ASP A 363 -15.85 -11.67 0.42
N ARG A 364 -16.29 -10.75 1.28
CA ARG A 364 -16.82 -9.44 0.85
C ARG A 364 -15.77 -8.61 0.10
N VAL A 365 -14.50 -8.63 0.55
CA VAL A 365 -13.39 -7.92 -0.10
C VAL A 365 -13.10 -8.50 -1.49
N VAL A 366 -13.07 -9.83 -1.61
CA VAL A 366 -12.90 -10.53 -2.90
C VAL A 366 -14.02 -10.12 -3.85
N ASN A 367 -15.27 -10.12 -3.39
CA ASN A 367 -16.43 -9.73 -4.20
C ASN A 367 -16.37 -8.27 -4.64
N LEU A 368 -16.06 -7.33 -3.74
CA LEU A 368 -15.89 -5.91 -4.10
C LEU A 368 -14.76 -5.71 -5.12
N THR A 369 -13.67 -6.45 -4.96
CA THR A 369 -12.52 -6.37 -5.88
C THR A 369 -12.88 -6.92 -7.25
N ALA A 370 -13.51 -8.11 -7.32
CA ALA A 370 -14.04 -8.70 -8.56
C ALA A 370 -15.07 -7.77 -9.24
N CYS A 371 -15.76 -6.98 -8.43
CA CYS A 371 -16.70 -5.99 -8.87
C CYS A 371 -16.05 -4.69 -9.43
N GLY A 372 -14.72 -4.59 -9.43
CA GLY A 372 -14.01 -3.41 -9.92
C GLY A 372 -13.92 -2.27 -8.90
N LEU A 373 -14.22 -2.53 -7.62
CA LEU A 373 -14.17 -1.53 -6.55
C LEU A 373 -12.89 -1.69 -5.72
N THR A 374 -12.33 -0.55 -5.28
CA THR A 374 -11.33 -0.55 -4.20
C THR A 374 -12.03 -0.64 -2.84
N PRO A 375 -11.90 -1.74 -2.09
CA PRO A 375 -12.46 -1.88 -0.75
C PRO A 375 -11.80 -0.92 0.25
N ILE A 376 -12.62 -0.21 1.04
CA ILE A 376 -12.17 0.69 2.11
C ILE A 376 -12.58 0.14 3.48
N LEU A 377 -11.58 -0.28 4.27
CA LEU A 377 -11.78 -0.68 5.67
C LEU A 377 -11.93 0.57 6.55
N ASN A 378 -13.11 0.74 7.16
CA ASN A 378 -13.46 1.90 7.98
C ASN A 378 -13.81 1.56 9.43
N ASN A 379 -13.45 0.37 9.91
CA ASN A 379 -13.73 -0.07 11.29
C ASN A 379 -12.48 -0.68 11.93
N THR A 380 -12.35 -0.52 13.24
CA THR A 380 -11.36 -1.24 14.05
C THR A 380 -11.74 -2.72 14.10
N LEU A 381 -10.90 -3.58 13.52
CA LEU A 381 -11.18 -5.02 13.45
C LEU A 381 -11.07 -5.65 14.83
N PHE A 382 -12.15 -6.30 15.28
CA PHE A 382 -12.20 -7.03 16.57
C PHE A 382 -11.83 -6.16 17.78
N ASN A 383 -12.09 -4.86 17.69
CA ASN A 383 -11.70 -3.87 18.70
C ASN A 383 -10.19 -3.85 19.02
N VAL A 384 -9.35 -4.25 18.06
CA VAL A 384 -7.89 -4.23 18.16
C VAL A 384 -7.30 -3.47 16.98
N THR A 385 -6.42 -2.51 17.29
CA THR A 385 -5.71 -1.69 16.31
C THR A 385 -4.54 -2.44 15.69
N ALA A 386 -4.08 -2.00 14.51
CA ALA A 386 -3.09 -2.73 13.72
C ALA A 386 -1.66 -2.73 14.33
N ASP A 387 -1.36 -1.84 15.28
CA ASP A 387 -0.11 -1.87 16.09
C ASP A 387 -0.07 -3.04 17.08
N LYS A 388 -1.24 -3.48 17.57
CA LYS A 388 -1.40 -4.57 18.53
C LYS A 388 -1.58 -5.92 17.83
N ALA A 389 -2.40 -5.97 16.78
CA ALA A 389 -2.66 -7.18 16.02
C ALA A 389 -2.85 -6.88 14.53
N VAL A 390 -1.77 -7.01 13.75
CA VAL A 390 -1.79 -6.73 12.31
C VAL A 390 -2.42 -7.85 11.47
N ALA A 391 -2.49 -9.08 11.97
CA ALA A 391 -2.89 -10.25 11.16
C ALA A 391 -4.29 -10.12 10.49
N PRO A 392 -5.34 -9.64 11.17
CA PRO A 392 -6.64 -9.39 10.53
C PRO A 392 -6.56 -8.37 9.39
N TYR A 393 -5.86 -7.25 9.63
CA TYR A 393 -5.64 -6.20 8.62
C TYR A 393 -4.85 -6.72 7.42
N LYS A 394 -3.84 -7.55 7.67
CA LYS A 394 -3.09 -8.25 6.62
C LYS A 394 -4.02 -9.10 5.77
N ASN A 395 -4.88 -9.92 6.38
CA ASN A 395 -5.80 -10.78 5.65
C ASN A 395 -6.72 -9.96 4.73
N ILE A 396 -7.30 -8.86 5.24
CA ILE A 396 -8.16 -7.97 4.45
C ILE A 396 -7.42 -7.29 3.30
N SER A 397 -6.20 -6.79 3.54
CA SER A 397 -5.38 -6.22 2.46
C SER A 397 -5.08 -7.25 1.37
N LEU A 398 -4.72 -8.47 1.76
CA LEU A 398 -4.37 -9.55 0.83
C LEU A 398 -5.60 -10.08 0.06
N SER A 399 -6.80 -10.07 0.65
CA SER A 399 -8.03 -10.44 -0.06
C SER A 399 -8.40 -9.51 -1.21
N SER A 400 -7.75 -8.35 -1.34
CA SER A 400 -7.94 -7.42 -2.47
C SER A 400 -7.09 -7.76 -3.70
N THR A 401 -6.28 -8.83 -3.66
CA THR A 401 -5.68 -9.40 -4.87
C THR A 401 -6.75 -10.08 -5.70
N TRP A 402 -6.67 -9.94 -7.02
CA TRP A 402 -7.74 -10.32 -7.93
C TRP A 402 -7.35 -11.46 -8.88
N ALA A 403 -6.05 -11.67 -9.09
CA ALA A 403 -5.57 -12.63 -10.06
C ALA A 403 -5.50 -14.04 -9.46
N TRP A 404 -4.54 -14.28 -8.56
CA TRP A 404 -4.16 -15.63 -8.11
C TRP A 404 -5.11 -16.21 -7.06
N ALA A 405 -5.32 -17.53 -7.12
CA ALA A 405 -6.03 -18.28 -6.09
C ALA A 405 -5.22 -18.34 -4.78
N GLU A 406 -5.90 -18.66 -3.68
CA GLU A 406 -5.23 -18.85 -2.40
C GLU A 406 -4.13 -19.92 -2.52
N GLY A 407 -2.90 -19.56 -2.16
CA GLY A 407 -1.78 -20.47 -2.29
C GLY A 407 -1.18 -20.57 -3.70
N GLU A 408 -1.47 -19.62 -4.60
CA GLU A 408 -0.79 -19.47 -5.89
C GLU A 408 0.00 -18.14 -5.95
N PRO A 409 0.95 -17.99 -6.89
CA PRO A 409 1.53 -19.03 -7.73
C PRO A 409 2.38 -20.02 -6.92
N GLN A 410 2.18 -21.32 -7.14
CA GLN A 410 3.02 -22.37 -6.58
C GLN A 410 4.45 -22.34 -7.16
N GLY A 411 5.44 -22.75 -6.37
CA GLY A 411 6.83 -22.77 -6.80
C GLY A 411 7.47 -21.38 -6.97
N ALA A 412 6.79 -20.32 -6.53
CA ALA A 412 7.30 -18.95 -6.55
C ALA A 412 8.57 -18.78 -5.69
N ASP A 413 8.81 -19.66 -4.71
CA ASP A 413 9.96 -19.69 -3.82
C ASP A 413 11.16 -20.50 -4.37
N VAL A 414 10.94 -21.37 -5.37
CA VAL A 414 11.95 -22.32 -5.88
C VAL A 414 12.87 -21.69 -6.94
N ALA A 415 14.11 -21.40 -6.57
CA ALA A 415 15.13 -20.83 -7.47
C ALA A 415 16.00 -21.89 -8.19
N ASP A 416 15.98 -23.15 -7.73
CA ASP A 416 16.79 -24.24 -8.27
C ASP A 416 15.97 -25.10 -9.25
N ASN A 417 16.61 -25.64 -10.30
CA ASN A 417 15.95 -26.45 -11.34
C ASN A 417 14.72 -25.75 -11.98
N ILE A 418 14.90 -24.51 -12.43
CA ILE A 418 13.86 -23.67 -13.05
C ILE A 418 13.12 -24.41 -14.17
N ASP A 419 13.85 -25.20 -14.97
CA ASP A 419 13.34 -26.01 -16.08
C ASP A 419 12.66 -27.33 -15.66
N SER A 420 12.62 -27.66 -14.37
CA SER A 420 11.95 -28.87 -13.91
C SER A 420 10.43 -28.76 -14.13
N PRO A 421 9.81 -29.71 -14.86
CA PRO A 421 8.36 -29.72 -15.15
C PRO A 421 7.46 -29.69 -13.90
N GLN A 422 8.02 -29.97 -12.72
CA GLN A 422 7.29 -30.15 -11.47
C GLN A 422 6.70 -28.86 -10.87
N HIS A 423 7.17 -27.68 -11.29
CA HIS A 423 6.75 -26.43 -10.66
C HIS A 423 5.60 -25.72 -11.38
N GLY A 424 5.32 -26.10 -12.64
CA GLY A 424 4.42 -25.38 -13.54
C GLY A 424 4.87 -23.93 -13.76
N ARG A 425 4.67 -23.39 -14.97
CA ARG A 425 5.23 -22.06 -15.33
C ARG A 425 4.29 -21.22 -16.17
N CYS A 426 3.09 -21.70 -16.42
CA CYS A 426 2.11 -21.04 -17.24
C CYS A 426 0.83 -20.85 -16.42
N ALA A 427 0.24 -19.67 -16.51
CA ALA A 427 -0.96 -19.34 -15.77
C ALA A 427 -2.19 -19.85 -16.51
N ILE A 428 -3.13 -20.41 -15.76
CA ILE A 428 -4.48 -20.68 -16.23
C ILE A 428 -5.47 -19.94 -15.35
N MET A 429 -6.63 -19.62 -15.91
CA MET A 429 -7.83 -19.28 -15.14
C MET A 429 -8.60 -20.57 -14.86
N ASP A 430 -8.97 -20.80 -13.60
CA ASP A 430 -9.79 -21.94 -13.18
C ASP A 430 -11.21 -21.46 -12.81
N VAL A 431 -12.21 -21.85 -13.61
CA VAL A 431 -13.59 -21.41 -13.36
C VAL A 431 -14.20 -22.05 -12.11
N SER A 432 -13.63 -23.14 -11.59
CA SER A 432 -14.07 -23.74 -10.33
C SER A 432 -13.59 -22.95 -9.10
N LEU A 433 -12.65 -22.02 -9.29
CA LEU A 433 -12.09 -21.14 -8.25
C LEU A 433 -12.53 -19.69 -8.46
N GLY A 434 -13.74 -19.45 -8.98
CA GLY A 434 -14.26 -18.11 -9.19
C GLY A 434 -13.51 -17.31 -10.26
N GLY A 435 -12.77 -17.98 -11.15
CA GLY A 435 -11.95 -17.31 -12.16
C GLY A 435 -10.58 -16.86 -11.65
N HIS A 436 -10.17 -17.32 -10.47
CA HIS A 436 -8.81 -17.09 -9.99
C HIS A 436 -7.77 -17.94 -10.74
N TRP A 437 -6.54 -17.45 -10.76
CA TRP A 437 -5.45 -18.01 -11.51
C TRP A 437 -4.69 -19.04 -10.69
N ARG A 438 -4.19 -20.06 -11.37
CA ARG A 438 -3.25 -21.02 -10.78
C ARG A 438 -2.20 -21.42 -11.78
N VAL A 439 -1.12 -21.98 -11.26
CA VAL A 439 -0.01 -22.44 -12.09
C VAL A 439 -0.31 -23.82 -12.66
N ALA A 440 0.01 -24.01 -13.94
CA ALA A 440 -0.06 -25.28 -14.64
C ALA A 440 1.22 -25.60 -15.42
N ASN A 441 1.40 -26.88 -15.76
CA ASN A 441 2.49 -27.30 -16.62
C ASN A 441 2.24 -26.81 -18.05
N CYS A 442 3.17 -26.05 -18.62
CA CYS A 442 3.03 -25.45 -19.95
C CYS A 442 2.84 -26.48 -21.09
N THR A 443 3.14 -27.75 -20.85
CA THR A 443 2.91 -28.85 -21.81
C THR A 443 1.48 -29.37 -21.80
N ASP A 444 0.70 -29.05 -20.76
CA ASP A 444 -0.70 -29.44 -20.66
C ASP A 444 -1.53 -28.85 -21.80
N VAL A 445 -2.58 -29.55 -22.19
CA VAL A 445 -3.45 -29.14 -23.29
C VAL A 445 -4.73 -28.54 -22.71
N ARG A 446 -5.00 -27.27 -23.02
CA ARG A 446 -6.21 -26.51 -22.59
C ARG A 446 -6.69 -25.61 -23.71
N ARG A 447 -7.95 -25.16 -23.62
CA ARG A 447 -8.44 -24.05 -24.44
C ARG A 447 -7.81 -22.74 -23.98
N VAL A 448 -7.86 -21.73 -24.83
CA VAL A 448 -7.13 -20.48 -24.67
C VAL A 448 -8.11 -19.32 -24.58
N ALA A 449 -7.87 -18.39 -23.65
CA ALA A 449 -8.59 -17.13 -23.60
C ALA A 449 -8.05 -16.17 -24.68
N CYS A 450 -8.92 -15.75 -25.59
CA CYS A 450 -8.59 -14.91 -26.73
C CYS A 450 -9.32 -13.57 -26.58
N ARG A 451 -8.56 -12.49 -26.43
CA ARG A 451 -9.10 -11.12 -26.35
C ARG A 451 -9.51 -10.66 -27.74
N VAL A 452 -10.69 -10.05 -27.86
CA VAL A 452 -11.23 -9.58 -29.15
C VAL A 452 -10.74 -8.17 -29.44
N ALA A 453 -9.86 -8.04 -30.44
CA ALA A 453 -9.26 -6.77 -30.83
C ALA A 453 -8.80 -5.94 -29.60
N ASN A 454 -9.13 -4.65 -29.58
CA ASN A 454 -8.81 -3.71 -28.51
C ASN A 454 -9.99 -3.47 -27.56
N LEU A 455 -10.84 -4.49 -27.32
CA LEU A 455 -12.02 -4.40 -26.45
C LEU A 455 -11.74 -5.07 -25.09
N PRO A 456 -11.56 -4.31 -23.99
CA PRO A 456 -11.16 -4.87 -22.70
C PRO A 456 -12.07 -5.91 -22.07
N TYR A 457 -13.35 -5.84 -22.37
CA TYR A 457 -14.35 -6.70 -21.74
C TYR A 457 -14.87 -7.80 -22.66
N ASN A 458 -14.32 -7.89 -23.88
CA ASN A 458 -14.78 -8.85 -24.88
C ASN A 458 -13.77 -9.98 -25.09
N TRP A 459 -14.23 -11.21 -24.83
CA TRP A 459 -13.41 -12.42 -24.83
C TRP A 459 -14.05 -13.51 -25.69
N THR A 460 -13.19 -14.37 -26.24
CA THR A 460 -13.56 -15.61 -26.91
C THR A 460 -12.65 -16.73 -26.43
N ILE A 461 -12.99 -17.99 -26.76
CA ILE A 461 -12.12 -19.14 -26.51
C ILE A 461 -11.76 -19.87 -27.80
N SER A 462 -10.58 -20.50 -27.81
CA SER A 462 -10.15 -21.35 -28.91
C SER A 462 -11.09 -22.55 -29.11
N SER A 463 -11.26 -22.97 -30.37
CA SER A 463 -12.12 -24.11 -30.73
C SER A 463 -11.53 -25.45 -30.24
N ALA A 464 -10.21 -25.60 -30.36
CA ALA A 464 -9.44 -26.73 -29.92
C ALA A 464 -8.56 -26.39 -28.71
N ALA A 465 -8.09 -27.43 -28.02
CA ALA A 465 -7.19 -27.30 -26.89
C ALA A 465 -5.74 -27.51 -27.37
N HIS A 466 -4.81 -26.71 -26.84
CA HIS A 466 -3.40 -26.69 -27.26
C HIS A 466 -2.47 -26.65 -26.04
N SER A 467 -1.21 -27.05 -26.25
CA SER A 467 -0.13 -26.71 -25.31
C SER A 467 0.10 -25.20 -25.27
N TYR A 468 0.66 -24.66 -24.18
CA TYR A 468 0.85 -23.22 -24.06
C TYR A 468 1.67 -22.61 -25.22
N SER A 469 2.71 -23.33 -25.67
CA SER A 469 3.58 -22.81 -26.74
C SER A 469 2.89 -22.78 -28.10
N THR A 470 2.09 -23.80 -28.42
CA THR A 470 1.30 -23.85 -29.67
C THR A 470 0.10 -22.91 -29.61
N ALA A 471 -0.50 -22.78 -28.42
CA ALA A 471 -1.65 -21.92 -28.17
C ALA A 471 -1.39 -20.48 -28.58
N TYR A 472 -0.22 -19.95 -28.22
CA TYR A 472 0.13 -18.56 -28.46
C TYR A 472 0.16 -18.19 -29.95
N SER A 473 0.60 -19.08 -30.83
CA SER A 473 0.74 -18.80 -32.26
C SER A 473 -0.46 -19.20 -33.11
N GLU A 474 -1.27 -20.18 -32.69
CA GLU A 474 -2.20 -20.86 -33.59
C GLU A 474 -3.63 -21.04 -33.04
N ALA A 475 -3.88 -20.83 -31.74
CA ALA A 475 -5.17 -21.24 -31.16
C ALA A 475 -6.30 -20.22 -31.29
N CYS A 476 -5.98 -18.92 -31.34
CA CYS A 476 -6.99 -17.87 -31.32
C CYS A 476 -7.59 -17.63 -32.72
N PRO A 477 -8.93 -17.46 -32.82
CA PRO A 477 -9.60 -17.12 -34.08
C PRO A 477 -9.10 -15.80 -34.70
N ASP A 478 -9.42 -15.59 -35.98
CA ASP A 478 -9.15 -14.34 -36.67
C ASP A 478 -9.65 -13.12 -35.89
N ASN A 479 -8.88 -12.03 -35.90
CA ASN A 479 -9.16 -10.78 -35.17
C ASN A 479 -9.15 -10.92 -33.63
N THR A 480 -8.55 -11.99 -33.10
CA THR A 480 -8.35 -12.18 -31.65
C THR A 480 -6.92 -12.61 -31.35
N THR A 481 -6.45 -12.35 -30.14
CA THR A 481 -5.11 -12.73 -29.69
C THR A 481 -5.17 -13.39 -28.33
N MET A 482 -4.25 -14.33 -28.06
CA MET A 482 -4.11 -14.91 -26.73
C MET A 482 -3.86 -13.78 -25.73
N GLY A 483 -4.65 -13.73 -24.67
CA GLY A 483 -4.65 -12.58 -23.75
C GLY A 483 -4.67 -13.00 -22.29
N VAL A 484 -4.48 -12.00 -21.43
CA VAL A 484 -4.60 -12.12 -19.98
C VAL A 484 -5.40 -10.93 -19.47
N PRO A 485 -6.33 -11.11 -18.51
CA PRO A 485 -6.98 -9.99 -17.85
C PRO A 485 -5.95 -9.10 -17.14
N ARG A 486 -6.09 -7.79 -17.29
CA ARG A 486 -5.15 -6.79 -16.76
C ARG A 486 -5.68 -6.01 -15.57
N THR A 487 -6.96 -6.18 -15.26
CA THR A 487 -7.64 -5.61 -14.08
C THR A 487 -8.56 -6.66 -13.46
N SER A 488 -8.98 -6.42 -12.22
CA SER A 488 -9.97 -7.27 -11.55
C SER A 488 -11.28 -7.36 -12.33
N LEU A 489 -11.72 -6.25 -12.93
CA LEU A 489 -12.94 -6.21 -13.73
C LEU A 489 -12.78 -6.98 -15.05
N GLU A 490 -11.66 -6.82 -15.77
CA GLU A 490 -11.37 -7.66 -16.95
C GLU A 490 -11.37 -9.16 -16.58
N ASN A 491 -10.88 -9.52 -15.39
CA ASN A 491 -10.86 -10.90 -14.91
C ASN A 491 -12.28 -11.44 -14.72
N THR A 492 -13.16 -10.63 -14.12
CA THR A 492 -14.58 -10.95 -13.98
C THR A 492 -15.29 -11.10 -15.33
N TYR A 493 -14.99 -10.24 -16.32
CA TYR A 493 -15.56 -10.38 -17.66
C TYR A 493 -15.18 -11.70 -18.32
N LEU A 494 -13.89 -12.09 -18.27
CA LEU A 494 -13.46 -13.37 -18.80
C LEU A 494 -14.12 -14.53 -18.04
N TYR A 495 -14.13 -14.49 -16.70
CA TYR A 495 -14.77 -15.52 -15.89
C TYR A 495 -16.26 -15.70 -16.22
N ARG A 496 -17.03 -14.61 -16.25
CA ARG A 496 -18.47 -14.64 -16.59
C ARG A 496 -18.69 -15.13 -18.00
N TYR A 497 -17.88 -14.70 -18.97
CA TYR A 497 -17.92 -15.22 -20.34
C TYR A 497 -17.71 -16.74 -20.39
N LEU A 498 -16.72 -17.29 -19.66
CA LEU A 498 -16.46 -18.73 -19.62
C LEU A 498 -17.64 -19.51 -19.02
N LEU A 499 -18.34 -18.96 -18.04
CA LEU A 499 -19.54 -19.57 -17.46
C LEU A 499 -20.73 -19.63 -18.44
N THR A 500 -20.77 -18.77 -19.47
CA THR A 500 -21.81 -18.83 -20.51
C THR A 500 -21.59 -19.95 -21.52
N GLN A 501 -20.40 -20.57 -21.53
CA GLN A 501 -20.08 -21.63 -22.46
C GLN A 501 -20.84 -22.93 -22.13
N PRO A 502 -21.14 -23.77 -23.13
CA PRO A 502 -21.75 -25.07 -22.89
C PRO A 502 -20.90 -25.94 -21.96
N SER A 503 -21.54 -26.74 -21.10
CA SER A 503 -20.86 -27.67 -20.17
C SER A 503 -20.00 -28.73 -20.87
N SER A 504 -20.20 -28.98 -22.16
CA SER A 504 -19.32 -29.82 -22.98
C SER A 504 -17.95 -29.19 -23.24
N ILE A 505 -17.85 -27.86 -23.10
CA ILE A 505 -16.65 -27.05 -23.33
C ILE A 505 -16.05 -26.59 -22.01
N ILE A 506 -16.86 -25.90 -21.19
CA ILE A 506 -16.49 -25.41 -19.86
C ILE A 506 -17.53 -25.86 -18.84
N ASP A 507 -17.11 -26.63 -17.84
CA ASP A 507 -17.93 -27.13 -16.73
C ASP A 507 -17.17 -26.93 -15.40
N PRO A 508 -17.58 -25.96 -14.57
CA PRO A 508 -16.97 -25.69 -13.27
C PRO A 508 -16.99 -26.88 -12.30
N ALA A 509 -17.93 -27.82 -12.45
CA ALA A 509 -18.04 -29.01 -11.61
C ALA A 509 -17.21 -30.18 -12.15
N SER A 510 -16.58 -30.04 -13.32
CA SER A 510 -15.86 -31.13 -13.96
C SER A 510 -14.60 -31.50 -13.18
N PRO A 511 -14.32 -32.79 -12.94
CA PRO A 511 -13.04 -33.21 -12.42
C PRO A 511 -11.92 -33.12 -13.48
N GLU A 512 -12.26 -32.95 -14.76
CA GLU A 512 -11.30 -32.86 -15.86
C GLU A 512 -10.74 -31.42 -15.98
N PRO A 513 -9.43 -31.21 -15.76
CA PRO A 513 -8.79 -29.90 -15.90
C PRO A 513 -9.10 -29.18 -17.23
N ALA A 514 -9.11 -29.92 -18.34
CA ALA A 514 -9.36 -29.39 -19.68
C ALA A 514 -10.78 -28.84 -19.91
N LYS A 515 -11.73 -29.14 -19.01
CA LYS A 515 -13.10 -28.63 -19.03
C LYS A 515 -13.33 -27.51 -18.02
N ARG A 516 -12.37 -27.13 -17.18
CA ARG A 516 -12.56 -26.00 -16.24
C ARG A 516 -11.43 -24.98 -16.25
N GLU A 517 -10.39 -25.22 -17.04
CA GLU A 517 -9.19 -24.39 -17.09
C GLU A 517 -8.96 -23.86 -18.50
N VAL A 518 -8.59 -22.58 -18.57
CA VAL A 518 -8.18 -21.95 -19.84
C VAL A 518 -6.82 -21.28 -19.69
N TRP A 519 -6.00 -21.36 -20.74
CA TRP A 519 -4.71 -20.68 -20.82
C TRP A 519 -4.89 -19.16 -20.87
N LEU A 520 -4.05 -18.45 -20.11
CA LEU A 520 -3.86 -17.00 -20.17
C LEU A 520 -2.49 -16.69 -20.76
N ASP A 521 -2.31 -15.58 -21.49
CA ASP A 521 -0.97 -15.13 -21.93
C ASP A 521 -0.11 -14.64 -20.75
N PHE A 522 0.30 -15.54 -19.87
CA PHE A 522 1.11 -15.19 -18.71
C PHE A 522 1.96 -16.37 -18.23
N ASN A 523 3.27 -16.19 -18.14
CA ASN A 523 4.20 -17.25 -17.77
C ASN A 523 5.44 -16.75 -17.02
N SER A 524 6.11 -17.65 -16.30
CA SER A 524 7.36 -17.41 -15.56
C SER A 524 8.51 -18.30 -16.05
N ARG A 525 8.58 -18.54 -17.36
CA ARG A 525 9.56 -19.47 -17.96
C ARG A 525 10.99 -18.96 -17.97
N ASP A 526 11.19 -17.64 -18.01
CA ASP A 526 12.53 -17.03 -18.04
C ASP A 526 13.14 -16.91 -16.64
N ILE A 527 12.36 -16.42 -15.66
CA ILE A 527 12.76 -16.32 -14.25
C ILE A 527 11.55 -16.72 -13.38
N THR A 528 11.77 -17.63 -12.41
CA THR A 528 10.72 -18.23 -11.54
C THR A 528 9.73 -17.21 -10.95
N SER A 529 10.22 -16.09 -10.43
CA SER A 529 9.40 -15.09 -9.75
C SER A 529 8.89 -13.97 -10.68
N CYS A 530 9.22 -14.04 -11.97
CA CYS A 530 8.93 -12.98 -12.94
C CYS A 530 7.89 -13.47 -13.94
N TRP A 531 6.66 -13.01 -13.77
CA TRP A 531 5.57 -13.35 -14.66
C TRP A 531 5.42 -12.30 -15.75
N VAL A 532 5.41 -12.75 -17.01
CA VAL A 532 5.41 -11.90 -18.19
C VAL A 532 4.39 -12.36 -19.23
N THR A 533 3.89 -11.40 -20.01
CA THR A 533 3.06 -11.61 -21.21
C THR A 533 3.96 -11.65 -22.46
N GLY A 534 3.40 -12.02 -23.61
CA GLY A 534 4.16 -12.11 -24.88
C GLY A 534 4.60 -13.53 -25.22
N GLY A 535 3.89 -14.53 -24.69
CA GLY A 535 4.05 -15.92 -25.11
C GLY A 535 5.27 -16.65 -24.55
N PRO A 536 5.56 -17.85 -25.07
CA PRO A 536 6.51 -18.80 -24.48
C PRO A 536 7.97 -18.35 -24.48
N GLY A 537 8.34 -17.38 -25.32
CA GLY A 537 9.70 -16.84 -25.46
C GLY A 537 9.92 -15.48 -24.79
N ALA A 538 8.89 -14.96 -24.09
CA ALA A 538 8.97 -13.68 -23.40
C ALA A 538 10.12 -13.64 -22.38
N LYS A 539 10.78 -12.50 -22.30
CA LYS A 539 11.92 -12.27 -21.41
C LYS A 539 11.51 -11.44 -20.21
N CYS A 540 12.03 -11.80 -19.04
CA CYS A 540 11.85 -11.01 -17.85
C CYS A 540 12.57 -9.67 -18.00
N PRO A 541 11.92 -8.53 -17.75
CA PRO A 541 12.57 -7.21 -17.83
C PRO A 541 13.59 -6.98 -16.71
N TYR A 542 13.59 -7.82 -15.67
CA TYR A 542 14.49 -7.68 -14.52
C TYR A 542 15.77 -8.50 -14.72
N ALA A 543 16.92 -7.87 -14.46
CA ALA A 543 18.24 -8.47 -14.68
C ALA A 543 18.57 -9.66 -13.76
N SER A 544 17.81 -9.87 -12.67
CA SER A 544 18.01 -10.96 -11.70
C SER A 544 16.74 -11.22 -10.91
N ASP A 545 16.54 -12.45 -10.43
CA ASP A 545 15.48 -12.79 -9.49
C ASP A 545 15.58 -11.86 -8.25
N PRO A 546 14.48 -11.20 -7.79
CA PRO A 546 14.42 -10.44 -6.55
C PRO A 546 15.14 -11.12 -5.37
N LYS A 547 15.05 -12.45 -5.27
CA LYS A 547 15.72 -13.23 -4.23
C LYS A 547 17.23 -13.27 -4.37
N GLN A 548 17.78 -13.19 -5.58
CA GLN A 548 19.23 -13.06 -5.75
C GLN A 548 19.73 -11.70 -5.29
N LEU A 549 18.94 -10.63 -5.45
CA LEU A 549 19.28 -9.30 -4.96
C LEU A 549 19.26 -9.25 -3.42
N GLU A 550 18.23 -9.82 -2.79
CA GLU A 550 18.14 -9.89 -1.32
C GLU A 550 19.22 -10.82 -0.73
N LYS A 551 19.39 -12.04 -1.27
CA LYS A 551 20.47 -12.96 -0.85
C LYS A 551 21.85 -12.34 -1.02
N ARG A 552 22.11 -11.61 -2.11
CA ARG A 552 23.41 -10.96 -2.34
C ARG A 552 23.65 -9.84 -1.33
N THR A 553 22.62 -9.07 -0.98
CA THR A 553 22.71 -8.00 0.01
C THR A 553 22.97 -8.54 1.42
N VAL A 554 22.24 -9.59 1.83
CA VAL A 554 22.46 -10.29 3.11
C VAL A 554 23.85 -10.93 3.15
N LEU A 555 24.29 -11.56 2.05
CA LEU A 555 25.60 -12.20 1.97
C LEU A 555 26.74 -11.17 2.08
N VAL A 556 26.66 -10.03 1.39
CA VAL A 556 27.67 -8.96 1.46
C VAL A 556 27.74 -8.37 2.87
N SER A 557 26.59 -8.14 3.50
CA SER A 557 26.50 -7.62 4.87
C SER A 557 27.07 -8.61 5.90
N ALA A 558 26.77 -9.89 5.75
CA ALA A 558 27.31 -10.96 6.60
C ALA A 558 28.83 -11.13 6.43
N ILE A 559 29.33 -11.09 5.19
CA ILE A 559 30.78 -11.14 4.91
C ILE A 559 31.48 -9.94 5.55
N ALA A 560 30.93 -8.74 5.42
CA ALA A 560 31.48 -7.53 6.05
C ALA A 560 31.54 -7.67 7.58
N ALA A 561 30.47 -8.17 8.21
CA ALA A 561 30.43 -8.43 9.65
C ALA A 561 31.48 -9.48 10.08
N ILE A 562 31.62 -10.57 9.32
CA ILE A 562 32.63 -11.61 9.58
C ILE A 562 34.04 -11.02 9.48
N VAL A 563 34.33 -10.23 8.45
CA VAL A 563 35.63 -9.56 8.26
C VAL A 563 35.92 -8.62 9.43
N ILE A 564 34.95 -7.80 9.86
CA ILE A 564 35.10 -6.91 11.02
C ILE A 564 35.35 -7.71 12.31
N CYS A 565 34.62 -8.81 12.53
CA CYS A 565 34.84 -9.70 13.67
C CYS A 565 36.26 -10.31 13.67
N ILE A 566 36.75 -10.76 12.52
CA ILE A 566 38.11 -11.31 12.37
C ILE A 566 39.16 -10.24 12.67
N ILE A 567 39.01 -9.03 12.13
CA ILE A 567 39.92 -7.90 12.39
C ILE A 567 39.91 -7.54 13.89
N THR A 568 38.74 -7.52 14.51
CA THR A 568 38.58 -7.25 15.95
C THR A 568 39.23 -8.34 16.80
N ALA A 569 39.05 -9.61 16.45
CA ALA A 569 39.72 -10.72 17.13
C ALA A 569 41.24 -10.64 16.98
N LEU A 570 41.76 -10.39 15.77
CA LEU A 570 43.20 -10.24 15.53
C LEU A 570 43.80 -9.07 16.30
N THR A 571 43.12 -7.92 16.36
CA THR A 571 43.59 -6.76 17.13
C THR A 571 43.60 -7.03 18.63
N LEU A 572 42.63 -7.79 19.16
CA LEU A 572 42.63 -8.29 20.54
C LEU A 572 43.78 -9.27 20.79
N PHE A 573 44.02 -10.24 19.90
CA PHE A 573 45.14 -11.18 20.03
C PHE A 573 46.50 -10.47 19.97
N VAL A 574 46.66 -9.46 19.12
CA VAL A 574 47.87 -8.63 19.06
C VAL A 574 48.05 -7.85 20.36
N LYS A 575 47.00 -7.21 20.90
CA LYS A 575 47.08 -6.52 22.20
C LYS A 575 47.42 -7.48 23.33
N CYS A 576 46.77 -8.63 23.40
CA CYS A 576 47.05 -9.66 24.41
C CYS A 576 48.48 -10.20 24.29
N ASN A 577 49.00 -10.43 23.09
CA ASN A 577 50.37 -10.90 22.87
C ASN A 577 51.41 -9.80 23.20
N THR A 578 51.13 -8.55 22.85
CA THR A 578 51.97 -7.40 23.20
C THR A 578 52.03 -7.23 24.72
N ASN A 579 50.88 -7.31 25.41
CA ASN A 579 50.82 -7.23 26.87
C ASN A 579 51.54 -8.42 27.55
N ARG A 580 51.41 -9.64 26.99
CA ARG A 580 52.17 -10.81 27.44
C ARG A 580 53.69 -10.63 27.27
N ARG A 581 54.14 -9.98 26.19
CA ARG A 581 55.56 -9.67 25.96
C ARG A 581 56.08 -8.62 26.94
N TYR A 582 55.33 -7.57 27.24
CA TYR A 582 55.69 -6.57 28.26
C TYR A 582 55.76 -7.18 29.67
N SER A 583 54.79 -8.03 30.03
CA SER A 583 54.79 -8.78 31.30
C SER A 583 56.03 -9.67 31.48
N ARG A 584 56.55 -10.28 30.40
CA ARG A 584 57.79 -11.09 30.45
C ARG A 584 59.07 -10.26 30.51
N ARG A 585 59.08 -9.01 30.04
CA ARG A 585 60.25 -8.11 30.12
C ARG A 585 60.43 -7.44 31.49
N GLY A 586 59.36 -7.29 32.27
CA GLY A 586 59.40 -6.73 33.63
C GLY A 586 59.99 -7.64 34.72
N LYS A 587 60.44 -8.86 34.38
CA LYS A 587 60.97 -9.87 35.32
C LYS A 587 62.47 -10.18 35.14
N ARG A 588 63.27 -9.19 34.74
CA ARG A 588 64.74 -9.23 34.90
C ARG A 588 65.17 -8.14 35.89
N ILE A 589 65.44 -8.59 37.11
CA ILE A 589 66.08 -7.86 38.21
C ILE A 589 67.53 -7.55 37.82
N ILE A 590 67.98 -6.32 38.05
CA ILE A 590 69.37 -6.03 38.43
C ILE A 590 69.33 -5.38 39.81
N HIS A 591 69.84 -6.12 40.79
CA HIS A 591 70.29 -5.65 42.09
C HIS A 591 71.58 -4.84 41.93
N GLY A 592 71.76 -3.78 42.72
CA GLY A 592 73.09 -3.20 42.95
C GLY A 592 73.11 -1.71 43.27
N TRP A 593 73.01 -1.36 44.56
CA TRP A 593 73.76 -0.34 45.35
C TRP A 593 73.94 1.07 44.72
N GLU A 594 73.72 2.19 45.41
CA GLU A 594 74.42 2.60 46.63
C GLU A 594 73.72 3.84 47.25
N TYR A 595 73.89 4.01 48.56
CA TYR A 595 73.29 5.04 49.40
C TYR A 595 74.39 6.04 49.80
N GLU A 596 74.28 7.31 49.42
CA GLU A 596 74.96 8.49 50.00
C GLU A 596 74.45 9.70 49.18
N GLY A 597 73.75 10.70 49.71
CA GLY A 597 74.21 11.67 50.70
C GLY A 597 73.47 12.99 50.40
N VAL A 598 72.92 13.59 51.44
CA VAL A 598 72.10 14.83 51.49
C VAL A 598 73.03 16.07 51.52
N PRO A 599 72.57 17.32 51.78
CA PRO A 599 71.68 18.24 51.06
C PRO A 599 72.39 19.55 50.62
N SER A 600 71.73 20.35 49.78
CA SER A 600 71.52 21.79 50.05
C SER A 600 70.41 22.32 49.17
#